data_AF-A0A1F8XCI0-F1
#
_entry.id   AF-A0A1F8XCI0-F1
#
_cell.length_a   1.000
_cell.length_b   1.000
_cell.length_c   1.000
_cell.angle_alpha   90.00
_cell.angle_beta   90.00
_cell.angle_gamma   90.00
#
_symmetry.space_group_name_H-M   'P 1'
#
loop_
_entity.id
_entity.type
_entity.pdbx_description
1 polymer ?
#
loop_
_entity_poly.entity_id
_entity_poly.type
_entity_poly.pdbx_seq_one_letter_code
_entity_poly.pdbx_strand_id
1 'polypeptide(L)'
;MRYLVMGSEGPGFGSSEEAIEVLEKGILPTFDSLMNLEREKKIVAGGLPVGDRSFVFIAEAASNEELDRLLRGIPAWGVLKWKVTPLQSFAGRATQERDEVKKLKKAH
;
A
#
# COMPACT_ATOMS: atom_id res chain seq x y z
N MET A 1 6.97 10.66 2.62
CA MET A 1 5.97 10.60 1.53
C MET A 1 4.88 9.60 1.93
N ARG A 2 3.65 9.77 1.41
CA ARG A 2 2.53 8.84 1.66
C ARG A 2 2.14 8.15 0.38
N TYR A 3 1.72 6.91 0.49
CA TYR A 3 1.34 6.07 -0.64
C TYR A 3 0.09 5.29 -0.29
N LEU A 4 -0.88 5.27 -1.19
CA LEU A 4 -1.94 4.26 -1.16
C LEU A 4 -1.40 3.00 -1.84
N VAL A 5 -1.38 1.90 -1.10
CA VAL A 5 -0.90 0.61 -1.57
C VAL A 5 -2.08 -0.37 -1.60
N MET A 6 -2.20 -1.10 -2.70
CA MET A 6 -3.17 -2.17 -2.88
C MET A 6 -2.46 -3.44 -3.34
N GLY A 7 -2.69 -4.55 -2.65
CA GLY A 7 -2.28 -5.90 -3.09
C GLY A 7 -3.51 -6.73 -3.40
N SER A 8 -3.58 -7.37 -4.56
CA SER A 8 -4.77 -8.13 -5.00
C SER A 8 -4.40 -9.34 -5.86
N GLU A 9 -5.42 -10.06 -6.35
CA GLU A 9 -5.29 -11.16 -7.32
C GLU A 9 -4.41 -12.34 -6.83
N GLY A 10 -4.45 -12.66 -5.54
CA GLY A 10 -3.71 -13.81 -5.01
C GLY A 10 -4.23 -15.16 -5.50
N PRO A 11 -3.38 -16.22 -5.48
CA PRO A 11 -3.68 -17.52 -6.10
C PRO A 11 -4.96 -18.15 -5.54
N GLY A 12 -5.83 -18.68 -6.39
CA GLY A 12 -6.88 -19.61 -5.96
C GLY A 12 -6.28 -20.91 -5.41
N PHE A 13 -7.08 -21.71 -4.72
CA PHE A 13 -6.66 -23.02 -4.22
C PHE A 13 -7.40 -24.11 -5.00
N GLY A 14 -6.66 -25.09 -5.52
CA GLY A 14 -7.21 -26.25 -6.22
C GLY A 14 -7.56 -27.42 -5.29
N SER A 15 -6.93 -27.51 -4.12
CA SER A 15 -7.24 -28.50 -3.07
C SER A 15 -7.08 -27.94 -1.65
N SER A 16 -7.50 -28.71 -0.65
CA SER A 16 -7.32 -28.36 0.77
C SER A 16 -5.85 -28.40 1.19
N GLU A 17 -5.07 -29.36 0.69
CA GLU A 17 -3.63 -29.47 0.98
C GLU A 17 -2.85 -28.28 0.41
N GLU A 18 -3.16 -27.87 -0.83
CA GLU A 18 -2.58 -26.68 -1.44
C GLU A 18 -2.97 -25.42 -0.66
N ALA A 19 -4.23 -25.32 -0.25
CA ALA A 19 -4.70 -24.19 0.57
C ALA A 19 -3.93 -24.09 1.89
N ILE A 20 -3.75 -25.20 2.60
CA ILE A 20 -2.99 -25.24 3.86
C ILE A 20 -1.56 -24.77 3.62
N GLU A 21 -0.88 -25.30 2.61
CA GLU A 21 0.51 -24.94 2.32
C GLU A 21 0.68 -23.45 1.99
N VAL A 22 -0.18 -22.89 1.13
CA VAL A 22 -0.12 -21.47 0.75
C VAL A 22 -0.47 -20.56 1.94
N LEU A 23 -1.45 -20.95 2.75
CA LEU A 23 -1.84 -20.17 3.92
C LEU A 23 -0.71 -20.15 4.97
N GLU A 24 -0.16 -21.31 5.32
CA GLU A 24 0.88 -21.43 6.34
C GLU A 24 2.22 -20.81 5.93
N LYS A 25 2.65 -21.03 4.68
CA LYS A 25 3.99 -20.62 4.24
C LYS A 25 4.03 -19.26 3.54
N GLY A 26 2.89 -18.74 3.07
CA GLY A 26 2.83 -17.49 2.30
C GLY A 26 1.97 -16.42 2.97
N ILE A 27 0.69 -16.71 3.19
CA ILE A 27 -0.29 -15.70 3.62
C ILE A 27 -0.15 -15.34 5.11
N LEU A 28 -0.03 -16.30 6.01
CA LEU A 28 0.15 -16.01 7.44
C LEU A 28 1.46 -15.22 7.72
N PRO A 29 2.63 -15.59 7.15
CA PRO A 29 3.83 -14.76 7.26
C PRO A 29 3.69 -13.36 6.66
N THR A 30 2.83 -13.20 5.64
CA THR A 30 2.50 -11.89 5.09
C THR A 30 1.75 -11.03 6.10
N PHE A 31 0.77 -11.60 6.82
CA PHE A 31 0.10 -10.89 7.91
C PHE A 31 1.07 -10.49 9.02
N ASP A 32 1.98 -11.38 9.43
CA ASP A 32 3.01 -11.05 10.42
C ASP A 32 3.89 -9.87 9.98
N SER A 33 4.31 -9.87 8.71
CA SER A 33 5.06 -8.76 8.11
C SER A 33 4.28 -7.45 8.13
N LEU A 34 3.00 -7.47 7.74
CA LEU A 34 2.14 -6.29 7.74
C LEU A 34 1.91 -5.73 9.17
N MET A 35 1.64 -6.61 10.15
CA MET A 35 1.49 -6.20 11.55
C MET A 35 2.78 -5.58 12.12
N ASN A 36 3.94 -6.07 11.70
CA ASN A 36 5.23 -5.47 12.07
C ASN A 36 5.37 -4.05 11.48
N LEU A 37 5.00 -3.87 10.21
CA LEU A 37 5.03 -2.56 9.55
C LEU A 37 4.05 -1.56 10.17
N GLU A 38 2.88 -2.00 10.64
CA GLU A 38 1.96 -1.18 11.43
C GLU A 38 2.58 -0.74 12.76
N ARG A 39 3.20 -1.67 13.49
CA ARG A 39 3.87 -1.38 14.76
C ARG A 39 5.02 -0.37 14.59
N GLU A 40 5.74 -0.45 13.48
CA GLU A 40 6.81 0.47 13.10
C GLU A 40 6.29 1.80 12.52
N LYS A 41 4.97 1.96 12.40
CA LYS A 41 4.29 3.13 11.77
C LYS A 41 4.70 3.35 10.32
N LYS A 42 5.21 2.33 9.64
CA LYS A 42 5.41 2.32 8.20
C LYS A 42 4.09 2.13 7.47
N ILE A 43 3.17 1.38 8.05
CA ILE A 43 1.75 1.41 7.69
C ILE A 43 1.03 2.27 8.73
N VAL A 44 0.33 3.31 8.28
CA VAL A 44 -0.33 4.29 9.18
C VAL A 44 -1.84 4.13 9.27
N ALA A 45 -2.43 3.41 8.31
CA ALA A 45 -3.84 3.02 8.29
C ALA A 45 -4.03 1.94 7.22
N GLY A 46 -4.98 1.04 7.40
CA GLY A 46 -5.29 0.04 6.39
C GLY A 46 -6.10 -1.13 6.92
N GLY A 47 -6.19 -2.16 6.09
CA GLY A 47 -6.85 -3.41 6.40
C GLY A 47 -7.17 -4.20 5.14
N LEU A 48 -8.17 -5.06 5.25
CA LEU A 48 -8.70 -5.86 4.15
C LEU A 48 -10.14 -5.41 3.90
N PRO A 49 -10.51 -5.04 2.66
CA PRO A 49 -11.91 -4.84 2.32
C PRO A 49 -12.69 -6.12 2.62
N VAL A 50 -13.81 -5.98 3.35
CA VAL A 50 -14.58 -7.13 3.83
C VAL A 50 -15.11 -7.94 2.65
N GLY A 51 -14.79 -9.24 2.64
CA GLY A 51 -15.20 -10.18 1.58
C GLY A 51 -14.34 -10.16 0.33
N ASP A 52 -13.29 -9.33 0.26
CA ASP A 52 -12.36 -9.28 -0.85
C ASP A 52 -11.00 -9.92 -0.49
N ARG A 53 -10.33 -10.49 -1.48
CA ARG A 53 -8.99 -11.06 -1.36
C ARG A 53 -7.94 -10.00 -1.70
N SER A 54 -7.99 -8.89 -0.97
CA SER A 54 -7.11 -7.75 -1.18
C SER A 54 -6.62 -7.10 0.12
N PHE A 55 -5.45 -6.47 0.03
CA PHE A 55 -4.86 -5.64 1.07
C PHE A 55 -4.95 -4.19 0.62
N VAL A 56 -5.39 -3.28 1.49
CA VAL A 56 -5.42 -1.85 1.20
C VAL A 56 -4.88 -1.09 2.40
N PHE A 57 -3.81 -0.32 2.20
CA PHE A 57 -3.20 0.45 3.27
C PHE A 57 -2.49 1.72 2.78
N ILE A 58 -2.27 2.64 3.72
CA ILE A 58 -1.45 3.83 3.53
C ILE A 58 -0.07 3.57 4.14
N ALA A 59 0.95 3.65 3.30
CA ALA A 59 2.34 3.51 3.71
C ALA A 59 3.05 4.87 3.80
N GLU A 60 3.95 5.00 4.77
CA GLU A 60 4.90 6.10 4.89
C GLU A 60 6.34 5.64 4.58
N ALA A 61 6.97 6.32 3.63
CA ALA A 61 8.38 6.10 3.26
C ALA A 61 9.03 7.44 2.87
N ALA A 62 10.34 7.58 3.05
CA ALA A 62 11.10 8.76 2.69
C ALA A 62 11.26 8.91 1.16
N SER A 63 11.27 7.80 0.42
CA SER A 63 11.39 7.80 -1.03
C SER A 63 10.66 6.61 -1.68
N ASN A 64 10.55 6.64 -3.01
CA ASN A 64 9.98 5.53 -3.77
C ASN A 64 10.81 4.26 -3.64
N GLU A 65 12.14 4.39 -3.55
CA GLU A 65 13.07 3.27 -3.41
C GLU A 65 12.99 2.63 -2.03
N GLU A 66 12.76 3.42 -0.97
CA GLU A 66 12.49 2.85 0.35
C GLU A 66 11.19 2.05 0.35
N LEU A 67 10.13 2.58 -0.27
CA LEU A 67 8.86 1.87 -0.37
C LEU A 67 9.01 0.58 -1.19
N ASP A 68 9.68 0.60 -2.34
CA ASP A 68 9.89 -0.61 -3.15
C ASP A 68 10.62 -1.70 -2.37
N ARG A 69 11.68 -1.36 -1.64
CA ARG A 69 12.39 -2.32 -0.77
C ARG A 69 11.50 -2.89 0.33
N LEU A 70 10.69 -2.03 0.96
CA LEU A 70 9.76 -2.44 2.00
C LEU A 70 8.74 -3.44 1.44
N LEU A 71 8.11 -3.13 0.30
CA LEU A 71 7.11 -3.99 -0.30
C LEU A 71 7.70 -5.33 -0.79
N ARG A 72 8.91 -5.32 -1.35
CA ARG A 72 9.64 -6.56 -1.73
C ARG A 72 9.97 -7.46 -0.54
N GLY A 73 10.02 -6.91 0.67
CA GLY A 73 10.19 -7.67 1.91
C GLY A 73 8.94 -8.41 2.38
N ILE A 74 7.77 -8.13 1.79
CA ILE A 74 6.52 -8.81 2.13
C ILE A 74 6.55 -10.21 1.48
N PRO A 75 6.33 -11.31 2.22
CA PRO A 75 6.38 -12.67 1.67
C PRO A 75 5.51 -12.89 0.43
N ALA A 76 4.29 -12.32 0.40
CA ALA A 76 3.40 -12.41 -0.76
C ALA A 76 3.74 -11.43 -1.92
N TRP A 77 4.86 -10.72 -1.88
CA TRP A 77 5.23 -9.75 -2.92
C TRP A 77 5.23 -10.36 -4.33
N GLY A 78 5.85 -11.52 -4.50
CA GLY A 78 6.03 -12.17 -5.80
C GLY A 78 4.78 -12.88 -6.34
N VAL A 79 3.71 -12.99 -5.55
CA VAL A 79 2.50 -13.76 -5.93
C VAL A 79 1.24 -12.89 -6.05
N LEU A 80 1.25 -11.69 -5.46
CA LEU A 80 0.15 -10.74 -5.59
C LEU A 80 0.48 -9.69 -6.64
N LYS A 81 -0.58 -9.08 -7.17
CA LYS A 81 -0.47 -7.87 -7.97
C LYS A 81 -0.51 -6.66 -7.06
N TRP A 82 0.54 -5.85 -7.13
CA TRP A 82 0.67 -4.66 -6.30
C TRP A 82 0.47 -3.39 -7.13
N LYS A 83 -0.35 -2.48 -6.60
CA LYS A 83 -0.53 -1.12 -7.12
C LYS A 83 -0.13 -0.12 -6.04
N VAL A 84 0.74 0.81 -6.41
CA VAL A 84 1.22 1.88 -5.54
C VAL A 84 0.82 3.22 -6.15
N THR A 85 0.13 4.05 -5.37
CA THR A 85 -0.28 5.39 -5.77
C THR A 85 0.31 6.41 -4.81
N PRO A 86 1.31 7.22 -5.24
CA PRO A 86 1.84 8.31 -4.43
C PRO A 86 0.75 9.34 -4.11
N LEU A 87 0.72 9.80 -2.86
CA LEU A 87 -0.25 10.78 -2.37
C LEU A 87 0.43 12.11 -2.10
N GLN A 88 -0.13 13.18 -2.66
CA GLN A 88 0.26 14.55 -2.33
C GLN A 88 -0.28 14.93 -0.94
N SER A 89 0.45 15.75 -0.19
CA SER A 89 -0.07 16.33 1.04
C SER A 89 -1.13 17.39 0.74
N PHE A 90 -2.16 17.49 1.60
CA PHE A 90 -3.17 18.54 1.47
C PHE A 90 -2.57 19.95 1.55
N ALA A 91 -1.58 20.15 2.42
CA ALA A 91 -0.87 21.44 2.53
C ALA A 91 -0.15 21.80 1.21
N GLY A 92 0.56 20.84 0.61
CA GLY A 92 1.25 21.04 -0.66
C GLY A 92 0.27 21.36 -1.79
N ARG A 93 -0.85 20.62 -1.87
CA ARG A 93 -1.90 20.90 -2.84
C ARG A 93 -2.54 22.27 -2.62
N ALA A 94 -2.86 22.64 -1.39
CA ALA A 94 -3.46 23.92 -1.07
C ALA A 94 -2.56 25.12 -1.41
N THR A 95 -1.23 24.98 -1.28
CA THR A 95 -0.29 26.01 -1.75
C THR A 95 -0.37 26.20 -3.26
N GLN A 96 -0.38 25.11 -4.03
CA GLN A 96 -0.50 25.17 -5.49
C GLN A 96 -1.79 25.87 -5.93
N GLU A 97 -2.93 25.52 -5.32
CA GLU A 97 -4.22 26.15 -5.63
C GLU A 97 -4.21 27.66 -5.34
N ARG A 98 -3.62 28.08 -4.21
CA ARG A 98 -3.50 29.51 -3.88
C ARG A 98 -2.62 30.25 -4.88
N ASP A 99 -1.54 29.64 -5.34
CA ASP A 99 -0.67 30.25 -6.33
C ASP A 99 -1.35 30.35 -7.70
N GLU A 100 -2.16 29.37 -8.06
CA GLU A 100 -2.96 29.42 -9.28
C GLU A 100 -4.00 30.54 -9.24
N VAL A 101 -4.71 30.69 -8.11
CA VAL A 101 -5.62 31.83 -7.90
C VAL A 101 -4.89 33.17 -8.06
N LYS A 102 -3.67 33.32 -7.53
CA LYS A 102 -2.88 34.56 -7.70
C LYS A 102 -2.54 34.82 -9.17
N LYS A 103 -2.20 33.78 -9.94
CA LYS A 103 -1.90 33.92 -11.38
C LYS A 103 -3.13 34.35 -12.16
N LEU A 104 -4.27 33.69 -11.93
CA LEU A 104 -5.53 34.02 -12.61
C LEU A 104 -5.97 35.46 -12.34
N LYS A 105 -5.81 35.93 -11.09
CA LYS A 105 -6.09 37.34 -10.71
C LYS A 105 -5.19 38.37 -11.40
N LYS A 106 -4.00 38.00 -11.89
CA LYS A 106 -3.09 38.89 -12.63
C LYS A 106 -3.35 38.88 -14.14
N ALA A 107 -4.08 37.88 -14.62
CA ALA A 107 -4.45 37.72 -16.03
C ALA A 107 -5.84 38.31 -16.35
N HIS A 108 -6.48 38.93 -15.36
CA HIS A 108 -7.63 39.82 -15.47
C HIS A 108 -7.22 41.21 -14.99
#